data_AF-B7P113-F1
#
_entry.id   AF-B7P113-F1
#
_cell.length_a   1.000
_cell.length_b   1.000
_cell.length_c   1.000
_cell.angle_alpha   90.00
_cell.angle_beta   90.00
_cell.angle_gamma   90.00
#
_symmetry.space_group_name_H-M   'P 1'
#
loop_
_entity.id
_entity.type
_entity.pdbx_description
1 polymer ?
#
loop_
_entity_poly.entity_id
_entity_poly.type
_entity_poly.pdbx_seq_one_letter_code
_entity_poly.pdbx_strand_id
1 'polypeptide(L)'
;MAYGMAWLVKTLVDAGTLNVSKMHYIGHSLGVQAAGLQVSQLFFSYYICLDPAGMDFKHENLNTEDADFVDVIHNNYGFLQRKIHSPIGHVDFYPDGNGQGRQSGCNSFGAY
;
A
#
# COMPACT_ATOMS: atom_id res chain seq x y z
N MET A 1 5.60 -11.40 8.51
CA MET A 1 5.17 -10.11 9.10
C MET A 1 3.67 -9.93 8.99
N ALA A 2 3.10 -10.05 7.79
CA ALA A 2 1.67 -9.81 7.57
C ALA A 2 0.75 -10.77 8.38
N TYR A 3 1.10 -12.05 8.52
CA TYR A 3 0.30 -13.00 9.33
C TYR A 3 0.20 -12.60 10.81
N GLY A 4 1.28 -12.08 11.40
CA GLY A 4 1.28 -11.60 12.78
C GLY A 4 0.35 -10.39 12.97
N MET A 5 0.28 -9.50 11.97
CA MET A 5 -0.64 -8.37 11.98
C MET A 5 -2.10 -8.81 11.90
N ALA A 6 -2.43 -9.69 10.96
CA ALA A 6 -3.80 -10.21 10.85
C ALA A 6 -4.21 -10.97 12.12
N TRP A 7 -3.33 -11.79 12.70
CA TRP A 7 -3.60 -12.48 13.95
C TRP A 7 -3.88 -11.51 15.10
N LEU A 8 -3.08 -10.45 15.24
CA LEU A 8 -3.29 -9.45 16.27
C LEU A 8 -4.62 -8.71 16.08
N VAL A 9 -4.90 -8.22 14.87
CA VAL A 9 -6.15 -7.50 14.59
C VAL A 9 -7.35 -8.41 14.84
N LYS A 10 -7.31 -9.65 14.36
CA LYS A 10 -8.36 -10.64 14.62
C LYS A 10 -8.57 -10.88 16.12
N THR A 11 -7.49 -11.03 16.88
CA THR A 11 -7.57 -11.23 18.33
C THR A 11 -8.22 -10.05 19.04
N LEU A 12 -7.91 -8.81 18.64
CA LEU A 12 -8.48 -7.60 19.23
C LEU A 12 -9.97 -7.39 18.86
N VAL A 13 -10.35 -7.78 17.64
CA VAL A 13 -11.73 -7.79 17.17
C VAL A 13 -12.55 -8.84 17.90
N ASP A 14 -12.03 -10.07 18.00
CA ASP A 14 -12.68 -11.19 18.69
C ASP A 14 -12.80 -10.90 20.21
N ALA A 15 -11.87 -10.13 20.79
CA ALA A 15 -11.96 -9.62 22.16
C ALA A 15 -12.97 -8.46 22.34
N GLY A 16 -13.58 -7.97 21.26
CA GLY A 16 -14.56 -6.86 21.28
C GLY A 16 -13.93 -5.48 21.54
N THR A 17 -12.60 -5.38 21.52
CA THR A 17 -11.88 -4.12 21.79
C THR A 17 -11.74 -3.24 20.56
N LEU A 18 -11.99 -3.79 19.37
CA LEU A 18 -11.67 -3.15 18.12
C LEU A 18 -12.73 -3.45 17.06
N ASN A 19 -13.10 -2.41 16.29
CA ASN A 19 -14.04 -2.52 15.18
C ASN A 19 -13.31 -2.23 13.87
N VAL A 20 -13.26 -3.22 12.97
CA VAL A 20 -12.52 -3.15 11.70
C VAL A 20 -13.07 -2.05 10.78
N SER A 21 -14.37 -1.75 10.83
CA SER A 21 -15.00 -0.68 10.05
C SER A 21 -14.55 0.74 10.45
N LYS A 22 -13.81 0.88 11.55
CA LYS A 22 -13.21 2.15 11.99
C LYS A 22 -11.69 2.16 11.85
N MET A 23 -11.11 1.12 11.25
CA MET A 23 -9.67 0.99 11.08
C MET A 23 -9.22 1.45 9.71
N HIS A 24 -8.04 2.04 9.68
CA HIS A 24 -7.32 2.43 8.48
C HIS A 24 -6.02 1.64 8.43
N TYR A 25 -5.74 1.02 7.29
CA TYR A 25 -4.46 0.37 7.04
C TYR A 25 -3.55 1.32 6.26
N ILE A 26 -2.31 1.47 6.71
CA ILE A 26 -1.29 2.27 6.01
C ILE A 26 -0.10 1.38 5.71
N GLY A 27 0.14 1.12 4.43
CA GLY A 27 1.24 0.28 3.95
C GLY A 27 2.25 1.10 3.18
N HIS A 28 3.54 0.85 3.38
CA HIS A 28 4.62 1.46 2.59
C HIS A 28 5.43 0.40 1.86
N SER A 29 5.71 0.61 0.57
CA SER A 29 6.52 -0.29 -0.25
C SER A 29 5.98 -1.73 -0.23
N LEU A 30 6.74 -2.70 0.30
CA LEU A 30 6.32 -4.09 0.46
C LEU A 30 5.14 -4.25 1.43
N GLY A 31 4.97 -3.31 2.36
CA GLY A 31 3.85 -3.26 3.30
C GLY A 31 2.49 -3.20 2.60
N VAL A 32 2.42 -2.58 1.42
CA VAL A 32 1.18 -2.52 0.63
C VAL A 32 0.76 -3.92 0.17
N GLN A 33 1.72 -4.72 -0.30
CA GLN A 33 1.47 -6.09 -0.78
C GLN A 33 1.21 -7.07 0.38
N ALA A 34 1.91 -6.87 1.49
CA ALA A 34 1.63 -7.53 2.76
C ALA A 34 0.17 -7.32 3.22
N ALA A 35 -0.43 -6.18 2.90
CA ALA A 35 -1.84 -5.94 3.16
C ALA A 35 -2.71 -6.82 2.26
N GLY A 36 -2.59 -6.73 0.93
CA GLY A 36 -3.40 -7.53 0.00
C GLY A 36 -3.38 -9.03 0.30
N LEU A 37 -2.21 -9.57 0.69
CA LEU A 37 -2.04 -10.98 1.06
C LEU A 37 -2.86 -11.44 2.29
N GLN A 38 -3.05 -10.56 3.27
CA GLN A 38 -3.55 -10.93 4.60
C GLN A 38 -4.92 -10.34 4.92
N VAL A 39 -5.26 -9.23 4.27
CA VAL A 39 -6.47 -8.43 4.46
C VAL A 39 -7.68 -9.05 3.78
N SER A 40 -7.50 -9.95 2.82
CA SER A 40 -8.61 -10.73 2.26
C SER A 40 -9.45 -11.47 3.33
N GLN A 41 -8.94 -11.62 4.57
CA GLN A 41 -9.67 -12.17 5.72
C GLN A 41 -10.22 -11.12 6.70
N LEU A 42 -9.84 -9.86 6.58
CA LEU A 42 -10.23 -8.74 7.47
C LEU A 42 -10.52 -7.50 6.63
N PHE A 43 -11.79 -7.14 6.49
CA PHE A 43 -12.22 -6.03 5.63
C PHE A 43 -12.08 -4.68 6.34
N PHE A 44 -11.09 -3.86 5.96
CA PHE A 44 -10.92 -2.51 6.53
C PHE A 44 -11.62 -1.48 5.67
N SER A 45 -12.10 -0.40 6.29
CA SER A 45 -12.80 0.65 5.56
C SER A 45 -11.88 1.56 4.74
N TYR A 46 -10.60 1.64 5.05
CA TYR A 46 -9.71 2.55 4.33
C TYR A 46 -8.28 2.05 4.24
N TYR A 47 -7.69 2.11 3.04
CA TYR A 47 -6.30 1.81 2.77
C TYR A 47 -5.56 3.04 2.26
N ILE A 48 -4.36 3.25 2.80
CA ILE A 48 -3.40 4.23 2.30
C ILE A 48 -2.15 3.47 1.88
N CYS A 49 -1.85 3.51 0.60
CA CYS A 49 -0.77 2.79 -0.04
C CYS A 49 0.33 3.76 -0.45
N LEU A 50 1.46 3.69 0.24
CA LEU A 50 2.60 4.57 0.04
C LEU A 50 3.64 3.87 -0.84
N ASP A 51 3.71 4.28 -2.10
CA ASP A 51 4.69 3.86 -3.11
C ASP A 51 4.81 2.31 -3.24
N PRO A 52 3.78 1.65 -3.79
CA PRO A 52 3.66 0.19 -3.82
C PRO A 52 4.83 -0.50 -4.57
N ALA A 53 5.32 -1.60 -4.02
CA ALA A 53 6.33 -2.45 -4.68
C ALA A 53 5.74 -3.26 -5.85
N GLY A 54 6.45 -3.36 -6.99
CA GLY A 54 5.93 -3.92 -8.24
C GLY A 54 6.65 -5.14 -8.84
N MET A 55 7.93 -5.41 -8.52
CA MET A 55 8.73 -6.37 -9.31
C MET A 55 8.36 -7.86 -9.11
N ASP A 56 7.79 -8.24 -7.96
CA ASP A 56 7.58 -9.67 -7.61
C ASP A 56 6.13 -10.03 -7.22
N PHE A 57 5.17 -9.10 -7.34
CA PHE A 57 3.80 -9.26 -6.81
C PHE A 57 2.71 -9.31 -7.89
N LYS A 58 3.05 -9.64 -9.14
CA LYS A 58 2.11 -9.61 -10.28
C LYS A 58 0.80 -10.41 -10.07
N HIS A 59 0.76 -11.34 -9.11
CA HIS A 59 -0.41 -12.15 -8.78
C HIS A 59 -0.94 -11.95 -7.33
N GLU A 60 -0.31 -11.08 -6.54
CA GLU A 60 -0.63 -10.84 -5.13
C GLU A 60 -0.82 -9.34 -4.85
N ASN A 61 -1.36 -8.62 -5.83
CA ASN A 61 -1.58 -7.18 -5.71
C ASN A 61 -2.82 -6.89 -4.88
N LEU A 62 -2.71 -5.86 -4.03
CA LEU A 62 -3.87 -5.22 -3.42
C LEU A 62 -4.86 -4.79 -4.52
N ASN A 63 -6.13 -5.18 -4.37
CA ASN A 63 -7.21 -4.78 -5.24
C ASN A 63 -8.11 -3.75 -4.52
N THR A 64 -8.76 -2.90 -5.30
CA THR A 64 -9.81 -1.99 -4.81
C THR A 64 -10.93 -2.71 -4.06
N GLU A 65 -11.16 -4.00 -4.33
CA GLU A 65 -12.15 -4.83 -3.64
C GLU A 65 -11.75 -5.22 -2.20
N ASP A 66 -10.49 -5.01 -1.80
CA ASP A 66 -10.00 -5.38 -0.46
C ASP A 66 -10.43 -4.37 0.64
N ALA A 67 -11.11 -3.27 0.26
CA ALA A 67 -11.53 -2.21 1.16
C ALA A 67 -12.67 -1.34 0.62
N ASP A 68 -13.35 -0.58 1.50
CA ASP A 68 -14.34 0.43 1.04
C ASP A 68 -13.68 1.57 0.23
N PHE A 69 -12.42 1.90 0.54
CA PHE A 69 -11.66 2.91 -0.18
C PHE A 69 -10.16 2.64 -0.13
N VAL A 70 -9.46 2.92 -1.23
CA VAL A 70 -8.02 2.69 -1.41
C VAL A 70 -7.42 3.93 -2.03
N ASP A 71 -6.56 4.60 -1.26
CA ASP A 71 -5.77 5.75 -1.65
C ASP A 71 -4.33 5.31 -1.91
N VAL A 72 -3.76 5.66 -3.07
CA VAL A 72 -2.41 5.26 -3.46
C VAL A 72 -1.58 6.50 -3.79
N ILE A 73 -0.37 6.59 -3.24
CA ILE A 73 0.59 7.65 -3.53
C ILE A 73 1.80 7.04 -4.23
N HIS A 74 2.02 7.39 -5.50
CA HIS A 74 3.16 6.95 -6.30
C HIS A 74 4.23 8.04 -6.30
N ASN A 75 5.25 7.90 -5.46
CA ASN A 75 6.28 8.94 -5.32
C ASN A 75 7.69 8.51 -5.77
N ASN A 76 7.91 7.22 -6.06
CA ASN A 76 9.20 6.70 -6.50
C ASN A 76 9.07 5.68 -7.66
N TYR A 77 8.01 5.81 -8.46
CA TYR A 77 7.67 4.86 -9.52
C TYR A 77 8.65 4.83 -10.72
N GLY A 78 9.56 5.80 -10.82
CA GLY A 78 10.62 5.82 -11.82
C GLY A 78 11.86 5.02 -11.44
N PHE A 79 11.95 4.54 -10.20
CA PHE A 79 13.15 3.87 -9.70
C PHE A 79 13.18 2.36 -10.06
N LEU A 80 14.15 1.99 -10.90
CA LEU A 80 14.54 0.61 -11.24
C LEU A 80 13.40 -0.31 -11.76
N GLN A 81 12.26 0.23 -12.22
CA GLN A 81 11.06 -0.56 -12.57
C GLN A 81 10.58 -1.47 -11.42
N ARG A 82 10.96 -1.16 -10.17
CA ARG A 82 10.66 -1.99 -8.98
C ARG A 82 9.35 -1.63 -8.29
N LYS A 83 8.67 -0.61 -8.79
CA LYS A 83 7.49 0.03 -8.21
C LYS A 83 6.33 0.00 -9.19
N ILE A 84 5.11 0.00 -8.67
CA ILE A 84 3.91 0.02 -9.50
C ILE A 84 3.69 1.44 -10.01
N HIS A 85 3.62 1.59 -11.33
CA HIS A 85 3.28 2.85 -12.00
C HIS A 85 1.82 2.91 -12.47
N SER A 86 1.19 1.75 -12.72
CA SER A 86 -0.22 1.71 -13.08
C SER A 86 -1.08 2.12 -11.87
N PRO A 87 -2.23 2.76 -12.09
CA PRO A 87 -3.19 2.99 -11.02
C PRO A 87 -3.68 1.64 -10.47
N ILE A 88 -3.73 1.52 -9.15
CA ILE A 88 -4.22 0.33 -8.44
C ILE A 88 -5.23 0.68 -7.35
N GLY A 89 -5.50 1.97 -7.12
CA GLY A 89 -6.42 2.45 -6.10
C GLY A 89 -7.78 2.88 -6.65
N HIS A 90 -8.63 3.34 -5.73
CA HIS A 90 -9.79 4.15 -6.08
C HIS A 90 -9.35 5.55 -6.51
N VAL A 91 -8.29 6.06 -5.85
CA VAL A 91 -7.62 7.31 -6.19
C VAL A 91 -6.12 7.07 -6.15
N ASP A 92 -5.42 7.48 -7.21
CA ASP A 92 -3.97 7.37 -7.33
C ASP A 92 -3.36 8.77 -7.51
N PHE A 93 -2.53 9.17 -6.55
CA PHE A 93 -1.81 10.43 -6.55
C PHE A 93 -0.38 10.24 -7.08
N TYR A 94 0.03 11.17 -7.94
CA TYR A 94 1.38 11.22 -8.50
C TYR A 94 2.00 12.57 -8.16
N PRO A 95 2.61 12.71 -6.97
CA PRO A 95 3.24 13.96 -6.54
C PRO A 95 4.28 14.45 -7.56
N ASP A 96 4.47 15.76 -7.62
CA ASP A 96 5.28 16.51 -8.60
C ASP A 96 4.84 16.41 -10.07
N GLY A 97 4.11 15.37 -10.48
CA GLY A 97 3.52 15.26 -11.82
C GLY A 97 4.51 15.28 -12.99
N ASN A 98 5.82 15.20 -12.72
CA ASN A 98 6.87 15.35 -13.72
C ASN A 98 7.05 14.12 -14.62
N GLY A 99 6.28 13.05 -14.38
CA GLY A 99 6.35 11.79 -15.13
C GLY A 99 7.61 10.97 -14.87
N GLN A 100 8.59 11.50 -14.13
CA GLN A 100 9.86 10.85 -13.84
C GLN A 100 9.80 9.93 -12.62
N GLY A 101 8.72 10.03 -11.83
CA GLY A 101 8.57 9.26 -10.59
C GLY A 101 9.72 9.47 -9.63
N ARG A 102 10.28 10.68 -9.60
CA ARG A 102 11.30 11.14 -8.67
C ARG A 102 10.84 12.45 -8.05
N GLN A 103 10.91 12.53 -6.73
CA GLN A 103 10.50 13.73 -5.99
C GLN A 103 11.54 14.85 -6.08
N SER A 104 11.05 16.08 -6.13
CA SER A 104 11.84 17.30 -5.95
C SER A 104 12.66 17.23 -4.66
N GLY A 105 13.96 17.50 -4.74
CA GLY A 105 14.87 17.42 -3.59
C GLY A 105 15.48 16.03 -3.33
N CYS A 106 15.03 14.97 -4.02
CA CYS A 106 15.69 13.66 -3.98
C CYS A 106 16.82 13.59 -5.02
N ASN A 107 18.06 13.50 -4.54
CA ASN A 107 19.23 13.26 -5.40
C ASN A 107 19.26 11.79 -5.84
N SER A 108 19.77 11.53 -7.05
CA SER A 108 20.14 10.17 -7.44
C SER A 108 21.22 9.68 -6.48
N PHE A 109 21.11 8.43 -6.02
CA PHE A 109 22.16 7.80 -5.21
C PHE A 109 23.52 7.99 -5.92
N GLY A 110 24.44 8.74 -5.30
CA GLY A 110 25.78 8.99 -5.84
C GLY A 110 26.03 10.37 -6.49
N ALA A 111 25.09 11.31 -6.43
CA ALA A 111 25.39 12.71 -6.77
C ALA A 111 26.01 13.44 -5.56
N TYR A 112 27.34 13.31 -5.43
CA TYR A 112 28.20 14.25 -4.70
C TYR A 112 28.90 15.16 -5.70
#